data_AF-A0A937TC23-F1
#
_entry.id   AF-A0A937TC23-F1
#
_cell.length_a   1.000
_cell.length_b   1.000
_cell.length_c   1.000
_cell.angle_alpha   90.00
_cell.angle_beta   90.00
_cell.angle_gamma   90.00
#
_symmetry.space_group_name_H-M   'P 1'
#
loop_
_entity.id
_entity.type
_entity.pdbx_description
1 polymer ?
#
loop_
_entity_poly.entity_id
_entity_poly.type
_entity_poly.pdbx_seq_one_letter_code
_entity_poly.pdbx_strand_id
1 'polypeptide(L)' 'MCQSTVYLIKGEQKEEVMREVTRLVSVESGVQLEAFFEEPRFVPGRVAQVDFLRHTVTLVPLQALGG' A
#
# COMPACT_ATOMS: atom_id res chain seq x y z
N MET A 1 -11.52 -5.21 -14.76
CA MET A 1 -10.46 -5.72 -13.86
C MET A 1 -10.09 -4.57 -12.94
N CYS A 2 -10.18 -4.74 -11.62
CA CYS A 2 -9.97 -3.64 -10.67
C CYS A 2 -8.56 -3.75 -10.11
N GLN A 3 -7.58 -3.17 -10.81
CA GLN A 3 -6.24 -2.95 -10.27
C GLN A 3 -6.21 -1.65 -9.49
N SER A 4 -5.27 -1.52 -8.55
CA SER A 4 -5.10 -0.31 -7.74
C SER A 4 -3.64 0.16 -7.68
N THR A 5 -3.46 1.47 -7.49
CA THR A 5 -2.15 2.04 -7.15
C THR A 5 -1.99 2.14 -5.63
N VAL A 6 -0.88 1.63 -5.11
CA VAL A 6 -0.57 1.67 -3.68
C VAL A 6 0.41 2.81 -3.40
N TYR A 7 0.06 3.65 -2.44
CA TYR A 7 0.90 4.75 -1.95
C TYR A 7 1.27 4.52 -0.49
N LEU A 8 2.43 5.03 -0.07
CA LEU A 8 2.87 5.08 1.33
C LEU A 8 3.03 6.54 1.76
N ILE A 9 2.32 6.93 2.81
CA ILE A 9 2.41 8.27 3.40
C ILE A 9 3.42 8.24 4.56
N LYS A 10 4.49 9.03 4.44
CA LYS A 10 5.50 9.26 5.49
C LYS A 10 5.52 10.75 5.83
N GLY A 11 4.81 11.15 6.89
CA GLY A 11 4.61 12.57 7.20
C GLY A 11 3.84 13.27 6.09
N GLU A 12 4.43 14.31 5.49
CA GLU A 12 3.84 15.06 4.37
C GLU A 12 4.13 14.43 2.99
N GLN A 13 4.99 13.40 2.92
CA GLN A 13 5.39 12.78 1.66
C GLN A 13 4.44 11.64 1.29
N LYS A 14 3.97 11.64 0.04
CA LYS A 14 3.23 10.55 -0.59
C LYS A 14 4.12 9.86 -1.63
N GLU A 15 4.57 8.65 -1.31
CA GLU A 15 5.41 7.82 -2.17
C GLU A 15 4.54 6.81 -2.93
N GLU A 16 4.70 6.69 -4.24
CA GLU A 16 4.10 5.58 -5.00
C GLU A 16 4.93 4.31 -4.81
N VAL A 17 4.28 3.25 -4.36
CA VAL A 17 4.95 2.00 -3.99
C VAL A 17 4.82 0.95 -5.07
N MET A 18 3.63 0.81 -5.66
CA MET A 18 3.39 -0.18 -6.70
C MET A 18 2.14 0.20 -7.50
N ARG A 19 2.18 -0.01 -8.81
CA ARG A 19 1.04 0.15 -9.71
C ARG A 19 0.44 -1.20 -10.06
N GLU A 20 -0.74 -1.16 -10.66
CA GLU A 20 -1.41 -2.35 -11.19
C GLU A 20 -1.59 -3.49 -10.16
N VAL A 21 -1.70 -3.16 -8.87
CA VAL A 21 -1.79 -4.16 -7.79
C VAL A 21 -3.09 -4.94 -7.92
N THR A 22 -2.97 -6.26 -7.96
CA THR A 22 -4.07 -7.21 -8.11
C THR A 22 -4.40 -7.91 -6.80
N ARG A 23 -3.44 -8.00 -5.88
CA ARG A 23 -3.63 -8.59 -4.56
C ARG A 23 -2.88 -7.81 -3.50
N LEU A 24 -3.54 -7.61 -2.37
CA LEU A 24 -2.98 -6.98 -1.17
C LEU A 24 -3.33 -7.84 0.04
N VAL A 25 -2.34 -8.24 0.83
CA VAL A 25 -2.54 -8.98 2.08
C VAL A 25 -1.86 -8.24 3.21
N SER A 26 -2.63 -7.85 4.23
CA SER A 26 -2.10 -7.32 5.48
C SER A 26 -1.65 -8.46 6.39
N VAL A 27 -0.43 -8.36 6.91
CA VAL A 27 0.16 -9.25 7.92
C VAL A 27 0.68 -8.40 9.08
N GLU A 28 1.05 -9.03 10.19
CA GLU A 28 1.50 -8.31 11.40
C GLU A 28 2.68 -7.36 11.13
N SER A 29 3.62 -7.77 10.28
CA SER A 29 4.83 -7.02 9.97
C SER A 29 4.71 -6.08 8.77
N GLY A 30 3.57 -6.03 8.07
CA GLY A 30 3.42 -5.18 6.90
C GLY A 30 2.32 -5.58 5.93
N VAL A 31 2.53 -5.24 4.66
CA VAL A 31 1.62 -5.54 3.56
C VAL A 31 2.39 -6.23 2.44
N GLN A 32 1.86 -7.35 1.95
CA GLN A 32 2.32 -8.02 0.74
C GLN A 32 1.49 -7.55 -0.46
N LEU A 33 2.16 -7.14 -1.52
CA LEU A 33 1.57 -6.63 -2.76
C LEU A 33 1.97 -7.52 -3.92
N GLU A 34 1.03 -7.83 -4.80
CA GLU A 34 1.28 -8.57 -6.04
C GLU A 34 0.63 -7.84 -7.23
N ALA A 35 1.26 -7.96 -8.39
CA ALA A 35 0.72 -7.58 -9.68
C ALA A 35 0.95 -8.71 -10.68
N PHE A 36 0.37 -8.62 -11.87
CA PHE A 36 0.48 -9.69 -12.88
C PHE A 36 1.89 -9.87 -13.45
N PHE A 37 2.63 -8.77 -13.62
CA PHE A 37 3.87 -8.75 -14.40
C PHE A 37 5.07 -8.16 -13.63
N GLU A 38 4.87 -7.79 -12.36
CA GLU A 38 5.92 -7.26 -11.48
C GLU A 38 6.16 -8.24 -10.33
N GLU A 39 7.39 -8.25 -9.79
CA GLU A 39 7.72 -9.07 -8.62
C GLU A 39 6.90 -8.64 -7.39
N PRO A 40 6.48 -9.60 -6.54
CA PRO A 40 5.80 -9.28 -5.29
C PRO A 40 6.63 -8.35 -4.41
N ARG A 41 5.99 -7.34 -3.82
CA ARG A 41 6.65 -6.36 -2.95
C ARG A 41 6.11 -6.45 -1.53
N PHE A 42 7.01 -6.50 -0.56
CA PHE A 42 6.67 -6.35 0.85
C PHE A 42 6.90 -4.91 1.32
N VAL A 43 5.93 -4.35 2.05
CA VAL A 43 5.96 -2.97 2.55
C VAL A 43 5.71 -2.97 4.05
N PRO A 44 6.68 -2.55 4.90
CA PRO A 44 6.44 -2.33 6.32
C PRO A 44 5.45 -1.17 6.52
N GLY A 45 4.19 -1.50 6.78
CA GLY A 45 3.12 -0.53 6.89
C GLY A 45 1.77 -1.19 7.20
N ARG A 46 0.75 -0.36 7.44
CA ARG A 46 -0.65 -0.79 7.54
C ARG A 46 -1.51 -0.02 6.56
N VAL A 47 -2.61 -0.61 6.12
CA VAL A 47 -3.61 0.08 5.30
C VAL A 47 -4.27 1.17 6.14
N ALA A 48 -4.18 2.42 5.66
CA ALA A 48 -4.84 3.56 6.28
C ALA A 48 -6.16 3.90 5.57
N GLN A 49 -6.19 3.80 4.24
CA GLN A 49 -7.38 4.11 3.44
C GLN A 49 -7.41 3.30 2.15
N VAL A 50 -8.61 2.91 1.74
CA VAL A 50 -8.90 2.40 0.39
C VAL A 50 -9.88 3.37 -0.26
N ASP A 51 -9.50 3.93 -1.40
CA ASP A 51 -10.37 4.77 -2.23
C ASP A 51 -10.75 3.97 -3.49
N PHE A 52 -11.96 3.38 -3.45
CA PHE A 52 -12.48 2.56 -4.54
C PHE A 52 -12.77 3.36 -5.81
N LEU A 53 -13.13 4.65 -5.69
CA LEU A 53 -13.43 5.48 -6.84
C LEU A 53 -12.15 5.86 -7.60
N ARG A 54 -11.07 6.14 -6.86
CA ARG A 54 -9.77 6.48 -7.45
C ARG A 54 -8.90 5.25 -7.72
N HIS A 55 -9.33 4.07 -7.29
CA HIS A 55 -8.56 2.83 -7.40
C HIS A 55 -7.20 2.96 -6.72
N THR A 56 -7.19 3.50 -5.49
CA THR A 56 -5.94 3.68 -4.74
C THR A 56 -6.03 3.11 -3.33
N VAL A 57 -4.90 2.59 -2.84
CA VAL A 57 -4.72 2.19 -1.45
C VAL A 57 -3.61 3.04 -0.86
N THR A 58 -3.87 3.58 0.33
CA THR A 58 -2.89 4.37 1.08
C THR A 58 -2.43 3.58 2.29
N LEU A 59 -1.11 3.42 2.42
CA LEU A 59 -0.42 2.82 3.55
C LEU A 59 0.19 3.90 4.44
N VAL A 60 0.35 3.60 5.72
CA VAL A 60 1.18 4.36 6.66
C VAL A 60 2.21 3.42 7.31
N PRO A 61 3.40 3.90 7.70
CA PRO A 61 4.40 3.08 8.38
C PRO A 61 3.86 2.41 9.65
N LEU A 62 4.40 1.24 9.99
CA LEU A 62 4.05 0.52 11.23
C LEU A 62 4.45 1.28 12.51
N GLN A 63 5.25 2.34 12.38
CA GLN A 63 5.51 3.29 13.46
C GLN A 63 5.10 4.70 13.02
N ALA A 64 3.97 5.16 13.57
CA ALA A 64 3.55 6.56 13.63
C ALA A 64 2.51 6.74 14.77
N LEU A 65 2.82 6.21 15.96
CA LEU A 65 2.11 6.53 17.20
C LEU A 65 3.19 6.80 18.27
N GLY A 66 3.82 7.96 18.14
CA GLY A 66 4.79 8.50 19.08
C GLY A 66 4.78 10.01 18.90
N GLY A 67 4.00 10.69 19.74
CA GLY A 67 3.71 12.12 19.72
C GLY A 67 2.49 12.39 20.56
#